data_AF-A0A8H5ISD1-F1
#
_entry.id   AF-A0A8H5ISD1-F1
#
_cell.length_a   1.000
_cell.length_b   1.000
_cell.length_c   1.000
_cell.angle_alpha   90.00
_cell.angle_beta   90.00
_cell.angle_gamma   90.00
#
_symmetry.space_group_name_H-M   'P 1'
#
loop_
_entity.id
_entity.type
_entity.pdbx_description
1 polymer ?
#
loop_
_entity_poly.entity_id
_entity_poly.type
_entity_poly.pdbx_seq_one_letter_code
_entity_poly.pdbx_strand_id
1 'polypeptide(L)'
;MAPQYLTQAEVSRHTHATDAWIFINGDVWDVTGFAEMHPGGEDVITEHYGKDASEVYNSVHGPKLAMGYFGTTKLVGRVPELAPALDQQSLENPKLIKSLPPLDSIINLQDFEDAARSCLNERSWVGKRAFGVWKHYYNAYPCLVFAGKREANERYEMKIAKGKGQPKDKRQNKQSRAASAAINPDVTWTQIKTIKGQLGIPIFVKGIQSAEDAMKAFESGCEGIYVSNHGGRGVDTSQPSLLTLAEINIKCPQLLSQMTVLIDGGIRRGTDVFKAICLGAHGVCLGRPFFYALMYGEDGVRHLMNILTSLAR
;
A
#
# COMPACT_ATOMS: atom_id res chain seq x y z
N MET A 1 -32.05 1.06 -12.98
CA MET A 1 -32.51 0.24 -14.11
C MET A 1 -32.31 -1.23 -13.74
N ALA A 2 -33.17 -2.13 -14.21
CA ALA A 2 -32.97 -3.57 -13.98
C ALA A 2 -31.63 -4.02 -14.61
N PRO A 3 -30.90 -4.97 -13.99
CA PRO A 3 -29.63 -5.42 -14.55
C PRO A 3 -29.86 -6.09 -15.91
N GLN A 4 -29.13 -5.66 -16.93
CA GLN A 4 -29.12 -6.32 -18.23
C GLN A 4 -28.44 -7.68 -18.07
N TYR A 5 -29.16 -8.76 -18.37
CA TYR A 5 -28.56 -10.10 -18.36
C TYR A 5 -27.83 -10.33 -19.69
N LEU A 6 -26.60 -10.83 -19.59
CA LEU A 6 -25.72 -11.11 -20.72
C LEU A 6 -25.37 -12.59 -20.75
N THR A 7 -24.93 -13.06 -21.90
CA THR A 7 -24.40 -14.42 -22.08
C THR A 7 -22.87 -14.42 -22.04
N GLN A 8 -22.26 -15.54 -21.66
CA GLN A 8 -20.80 -15.65 -21.65
C GLN A 8 -20.20 -15.39 -23.06
N ALA A 9 -20.88 -15.87 -24.10
CA ALA A 9 -20.45 -15.72 -25.48
C ALA A 9 -20.45 -14.25 -25.97
N GLU A 10 -21.31 -13.39 -25.42
CA GLU A 10 -21.31 -11.96 -25.74
C GLU A 10 -20.09 -11.28 -25.13
N VAL A 11 -19.84 -11.50 -23.84
CA VAL A 11 -18.71 -10.87 -23.14
C VAL A 11 -17.36 -11.34 -23.69
N SER A 12 -17.25 -12.61 -24.11
CA SER A 12 -16.02 -13.15 -24.70
C SER A 12 -15.64 -12.54 -26.06
N ARG A 13 -16.45 -11.65 -26.63
CA ARG A 13 -16.09 -10.86 -27.83
C ARG A 13 -15.24 -9.63 -27.50
N HIS A 14 -15.28 -9.17 -26.26
CA HIS A 14 -14.65 -7.93 -25.82
C HIS A 14 -13.25 -8.21 -25.26
N THR A 15 -12.31 -8.51 -26.16
CA THR A 15 -10.96 -9.02 -25.83
C THR A 15 -9.82 -8.04 -26.10
N HIS A 16 -10.09 -6.77 -26.44
CA HIS A 16 -9.09 -5.83 -26.93
C HIS A 16 -9.01 -4.57 -26.07
N ALA A 17 -7.84 -3.90 -26.01
CA ALA A 17 -7.66 -2.72 -25.14
C ALA A 17 -8.66 -1.57 -25.40
N THR A 18 -9.15 -1.47 -26.64
CA THR A 18 -10.16 -0.49 -27.09
C THR A 18 -11.60 -0.99 -26.93
N ASP A 19 -11.79 -2.26 -26.55
CA ASP A 19 -13.08 -2.90 -26.29
C ASP A 19 -12.87 -4.15 -25.42
N ALA A 20 -12.82 -3.95 -24.10
CA ALA A 20 -12.44 -4.97 -23.12
C ALA A 20 -13.46 -5.09 -22.00
N TRP A 21 -14.06 -6.27 -21.86
CA TRP A 21 -14.91 -6.61 -20.72
C TRP A 21 -14.30 -7.75 -19.90
N ILE A 22 -14.59 -7.78 -18.60
CA ILE A 22 -14.21 -8.89 -17.71
C ILE A 22 -15.39 -9.31 -16.84
N PHE A 23 -15.39 -10.57 -16.40
CA PHE A 23 -16.35 -11.02 -15.39
C PHE A 23 -15.71 -10.99 -14.02
N ILE A 24 -16.47 -10.48 -13.04
CA ILE A 24 -16.14 -10.55 -11.63
C ILE A 24 -17.42 -10.90 -10.88
N ASN A 25 -17.46 -12.10 -10.30
CA ASN A 25 -18.53 -12.60 -9.44
C ASN A 25 -19.93 -12.51 -10.08
N GLY A 26 -20.03 -12.81 -11.37
CA GLY A 26 -21.27 -12.73 -12.15
C GLY A 26 -21.65 -11.33 -12.64
N ASP A 27 -20.91 -10.27 -12.27
CA ASP A 27 -21.03 -8.94 -12.85
C ASP A 27 -20.07 -8.77 -14.04
N VAL A 28 -20.53 -8.11 -15.11
CA VAL A 28 -19.73 -7.80 -16.31
C VAL A 28 -19.32 -6.33 -16.28
N TRP A 29 -18.01 -6.10 -16.31
CA TRP A 29 -17.42 -4.76 -16.20
C TRP A 29 -16.74 -4.37 -17.49
N ASP A 30 -17.05 -3.17 -17.99
CA ASP A 30 -16.29 -2.53 -19.07
C ASP A 30 -14.99 -1.95 -18.49
N VAL A 31 -13.88 -2.57 -18.83
CA VAL A 31 -12.53 -2.18 -18.40
C VAL A 31 -11.71 -1.58 -19.54
N THR A 32 -12.37 -1.14 -20.61
CA THR A 32 -11.74 -0.47 -21.76
C THR A 32 -10.90 0.72 -21.28
N GLY A 33 -9.63 0.75 -21.70
CA GLY A 33 -8.66 1.79 -21.30
C GLY A 33 -8.18 1.74 -19.85
N PHE A 34 -8.62 0.77 -19.03
CA PHE A 34 -8.24 0.71 -17.62
C PHE A 34 -6.89 0.04 -17.38
N ALA A 35 -6.44 -0.84 -18.27
CA ALA A 35 -5.26 -1.67 -18.00
C ALA A 35 -3.97 -0.89 -17.73
N GLU A 36 -3.75 0.23 -18.41
CA GLU A 36 -2.59 1.10 -18.17
C GLU A 36 -2.62 1.76 -16.78
N MET A 37 -3.81 1.96 -16.22
CA MET A 37 -4.03 2.59 -14.91
C MET A 37 -4.15 1.56 -13.77
N HIS A 38 -4.21 0.27 -14.08
CA HIS A 38 -4.45 -0.77 -13.08
C HIS A 38 -3.24 -0.91 -12.13
N PRO A 39 -3.39 -0.70 -10.80
CA PRO A 39 -2.27 -0.70 -9.85
C PRO A 39 -1.49 -2.02 -9.74
N GLY A 40 -2.10 -3.14 -10.16
CA GLY A 40 -1.46 -4.45 -10.20
C GLY A 40 -0.63 -4.72 -11.47
N GLY A 41 -0.62 -3.79 -12.43
CA GLY A 41 0.00 -3.94 -13.75
C GLY A 41 -1.00 -4.26 -14.85
N GLU A 42 -0.64 -3.88 -16.07
CA GLU A 42 -1.44 -4.03 -17.30
C GLU A 42 -1.66 -5.51 -17.66
N ASP A 43 -0.61 -6.31 -17.62
CA ASP A 43 -0.63 -7.72 -18.05
C ASP A 43 -1.64 -8.57 -17.23
N VAL A 44 -1.83 -8.23 -15.95
CA VAL A 44 -2.72 -8.98 -15.05
C VAL A 44 -4.18 -8.88 -15.50
N ILE A 45 -4.60 -7.73 -16.02
CA ILE A 45 -5.97 -7.52 -16.45
C ILE A 45 -6.17 -7.90 -17.93
N THR A 46 -5.17 -7.64 -18.79
CA THR A 46 -5.26 -7.98 -20.23
C THR A 46 -5.31 -9.48 -20.47
N GLU A 47 -4.67 -10.30 -19.63
CA GLU A 47 -4.79 -11.77 -19.66
C GLU A 47 -6.25 -12.26 -19.51
N HIS A 48 -7.12 -11.45 -18.90
CA HIS A 48 -8.50 -11.79 -18.54
C HIS A 48 -9.57 -11.09 -19.40
N TYR A 49 -9.20 -10.31 -20.41
CA TYR A 49 -10.21 -9.72 -21.31
C TYR A 49 -11.08 -10.80 -21.96
N GLY A 50 -12.40 -10.59 -21.91
CA GLY A 50 -13.43 -11.52 -22.37
C GLY A 50 -13.58 -12.79 -21.52
N LYS A 51 -12.92 -12.88 -20.36
CA LYS A 51 -12.84 -14.09 -19.52
C LYS A 51 -13.23 -13.81 -18.08
N ASP A 52 -13.56 -14.89 -17.37
CA ASP A 52 -13.82 -14.84 -15.94
C ASP A 52 -12.54 -14.57 -15.15
N ALA A 53 -12.53 -13.44 -14.44
CA ALA A 53 -11.43 -13.00 -13.60
C ALA A 53 -11.73 -13.21 -12.10
N SER A 54 -12.87 -13.81 -11.74
CA SER A 54 -13.38 -13.86 -10.36
C SER A 54 -12.38 -14.45 -9.37
N GLU A 55 -11.78 -15.60 -9.69
CA GLU A 55 -10.80 -16.25 -8.81
C GLU A 55 -9.57 -15.37 -8.56
N VAL A 56 -8.97 -14.86 -9.64
CA VAL A 56 -7.77 -14.01 -9.57
C VAL A 56 -8.08 -12.70 -8.88
N TYR A 57 -9.22 -12.08 -9.20
CA TYR A 57 -9.71 -10.86 -8.58
C TYR A 57 -9.90 -11.04 -7.07
N ASN A 58 -10.67 -12.04 -6.64
CA ASN A 58 -10.96 -12.27 -5.22
C ASN A 58 -9.72 -12.68 -4.41
N SER A 59 -8.67 -13.20 -5.06
CA SER A 59 -7.39 -13.48 -4.39
C SER A 59 -6.60 -12.24 -3.99
N VAL A 60 -6.96 -11.07 -4.55
CA VAL A 60 -6.23 -9.79 -4.37
C VAL A 60 -7.13 -8.68 -3.86
N HIS A 61 -8.38 -8.65 -4.29
CA HIS A 61 -9.32 -7.55 -4.11
C HIS A 61 -10.55 -7.99 -3.33
N GLY A 62 -11.07 -7.09 -2.51
CA GLY A 62 -12.36 -7.31 -1.85
C GLY A 62 -13.52 -7.19 -2.86
N PRO A 63 -14.65 -7.87 -2.62
CA PRO A 63 -15.75 -8.00 -3.58
C PRO A 63 -16.42 -6.69 -3.97
N LYS A 64 -16.28 -5.64 -3.15
CA LYS A 64 -16.91 -4.32 -3.39
C LYS A 64 -16.02 -3.33 -4.15
N LEU A 65 -14.74 -3.65 -4.38
CA LEU A 65 -13.78 -2.68 -4.93
C LEU A 65 -14.12 -2.29 -6.37
N ALA A 66 -14.58 -3.23 -7.20
CA ALA A 66 -14.94 -2.96 -8.60
C ALA A 66 -16.07 -1.94 -8.69
N MET A 67 -17.14 -2.14 -7.92
CA MET A 67 -18.26 -1.19 -7.84
C MET A 67 -17.82 0.18 -7.30
N GLY A 68 -17.00 0.20 -6.25
CA GLY A 68 -16.51 1.47 -5.68
C GLY A 68 -15.62 2.27 -6.64
N TYR A 69 -14.83 1.58 -7.47
CA TYR A 69 -13.88 2.21 -8.39
C TYR A 69 -14.53 2.60 -9.72
N PHE A 70 -15.23 1.66 -10.36
CA PHE A 70 -15.81 1.84 -11.68
C PHE A 70 -17.20 2.51 -11.64
N GLY A 71 -17.89 2.45 -10.50
CA GLY A 71 -19.26 2.93 -10.37
C GLY A 71 -20.25 2.15 -11.23
N THR A 72 -21.50 2.59 -11.24
CA THR A 72 -22.57 1.92 -12.00
C THR A 72 -22.48 2.15 -13.51
N THR A 73 -21.69 3.13 -13.97
CA THR A 73 -21.59 3.51 -15.39
C THR A 73 -20.82 2.50 -16.23
N LYS A 74 -19.90 1.77 -15.59
CA LYS A 74 -19.06 0.74 -16.21
C LYS A 74 -19.56 -0.68 -15.94
N LEU A 75 -20.66 -0.81 -15.19
CA LEU A 75 -21.36 -2.08 -15.03
C LEU A 75 -22.24 -2.30 -16.27
N VAL A 76 -21.84 -3.23 -17.12
CA VAL A 76 -22.52 -3.51 -18.39
C VAL A 76 -23.74 -4.40 -18.16
N GLY A 77 -23.60 -5.41 -17.30
CA GLY A 77 -24.65 -6.39 -17.09
C GLY A 77 -24.25 -7.50 -16.13
N ARG A 78 -25.04 -8.58 -16.13
CA ARG A 78 -24.85 -9.75 -15.26
C ARG A 78 -24.93 -11.06 -16.03
N VAL A 79 -24.10 -12.03 -15.64
CA VAL A 79 -24.17 -13.42 -16.08
C VAL A 79 -24.32 -14.31 -14.84
N PRO A 80 -25.56 -14.58 -14.39
CA PRO A 80 -25.83 -15.24 -13.10
C PRO A 80 -25.25 -16.64 -12.98
N GLU A 81 -25.11 -17.36 -14.10
CA GLU A 81 -24.54 -18.71 -14.15
C GLU A 81 -23.06 -18.75 -13.74
N LEU A 82 -22.36 -17.61 -13.86
CA LEU A 82 -20.96 -17.44 -13.47
C LEU A 82 -20.83 -16.73 -12.12
N ALA A 83 -21.93 -16.43 -11.44
CA ALA A 83 -21.86 -15.98 -10.06
C ALA A 83 -21.41 -17.17 -9.20
N PRO A 84 -20.31 -17.05 -8.42
CA PRO A 84 -19.97 -18.10 -7.48
C PRO A 84 -21.15 -18.30 -6.52
N ALA A 85 -21.39 -19.55 -6.10
CA ALA A 85 -22.24 -19.81 -4.95
C ALA A 85 -21.69 -18.95 -3.81
N LEU A 86 -22.52 -18.07 -3.24
CA LEU A 86 -22.10 -17.12 -2.20
C LEU A 86 -21.67 -17.90 -0.97
N ASP A 87 -20.41 -18.32 -0.93
CA ASP A 87 -19.79 -18.80 0.27
C ASP A 87 -19.26 -17.59 1.03
N GLN A 88 -19.92 -17.28 2.14
CA GLN A 88 -19.55 -16.17 3.02
C GLN A 88 -18.14 -16.35 3.63
N GLN A 89 -17.47 -17.50 3.41
CA GLN A 89 -16.11 -17.79 3.85
C GLN A 89 -14.99 -17.08 3.08
N SER A 90 -15.23 -16.46 1.91
CA SER A 90 -14.13 -15.89 1.10
C SER A 90 -13.50 -14.59 1.66
N LEU A 91 -13.81 -14.22 2.91
CA LEU A 91 -13.09 -13.22 3.69
C LEU A 91 -11.85 -13.81 4.39
N GLU A 92 -11.50 -15.07 4.13
CA GLU A 92 -10.35 -15.71 4.73
C GLU A 92 -9.06 -14.94 4.45
N ASN A 93 -8.38 -14.62 5.56
CA ASN A 93 -7.05 -14.08 5.67
C ASN A 93 -6.08 -14.70 4.65
N PRO A 94 -5.01 -13.98 4.24
CA PRO A 94 -4.06 -14.47 3.24
C PRO A 94 -3.67 -15.93 3.54
N LYS A 95 -3.87 -16.84 2.57
CA LYS A 95 -3.65 -18.28 2.73
C LYS A 95 -2.33 -18.53 3.47
N LEU A 96 -2.47 -18.94 4.73
CA LEU A 96 -1.35 -19.27 5.59
C LEU A 96 -0.82 -20.64 5.18
N ILE A 97 0.49 -20.77 5.05
CA ILE A 97 1.16 -22.05 4.76
C ILE A 97 1.36 -22.90 6.03
N LYS A 98 1.23 -22.28 7.21
CA LYS A 98 1.38 -22.91 8.53
C LYS A 98 0.45 -22.26 9.54
N SER A 99 0.12 -22.98 10.62
CA SER A 99 -0.57 -22.41 11.76
C SER A 99 0.31 -21.37 12.46
N LEU A 100 -0.30 -20.29 12.93
CA LEU A 100 0.39 -19.29 13.73
C LEU A 100 0.77 -19.85 15.10
N PRO A 101 1.91 -19.43 15.69
CA PRO A 101 2.21 -19.73 17.08
C PRO A 101 1.15 -19.11 18.02
N PRO A 102 0.92 -19.65 19.22
CA PRO A 102 -0.03 -19.07 20.18
C PRO A 102 0.25 -17.59 20.49
N LEU A 103 -0.80 -16.77 20.61
CA LEU A 103 -0.65 -15.32 20.79
C LEU A 103 0.04 -14.93 22.12
N ASP A 104 -0.13 -15.74 23.16
CA ASP A 104 0.54 -15.59 24.45
C ASP A 104 2.07 -15.82 24.38
N SER A 105 2.55 -16.52 23.34
CA SER A 105 3.99 -16.68 23.07
C SER A 105 4.62 -15.46 22.39
N ILE A 106 3.81 -14.50 21.91
CA ILE A 106 4.28 -13.28 21.26
C ILE A 106 4.60 -12.24 22.34
N ILE A 107 5.88 -11.90 22.51
CA ILE A 107 6.31 -10.97 23.57
C ILE A 107 6.78 -9.62 23.01
N ASN A 108 7.07 -9.54 21.70
CA ASN A 108 7.49 -8.31 21.06
C ASN A 108 7.09 -8.22 19.57
N LEU A 109 7.29 -7.05 18.95
CA LEU A 109 6.90 -6.79 17.55
C LEU A 109 7.68 -7.62 16.51
N GLN A 110 8.90 -8.08 16.84
CA GLN A 110 9.69 -8.96 15.98
C GLN A 110 9.06 -10.35 15.90
N ASP A 111 8.49 -10.86 16.99
CA ASP A 111 7.87 -12.20 17.01
C ASP A 111 6.65 -12.25 16.06
N PHE A 112 5.89 -11.16 15.95
CA PHE A 112 4.85 -11.02 14.92
C PHE A 112 5.44 -11.10 13.50
N GLU A 113 6.57 -10.42 13.25
CA GLU A 113 7.24 -10.45 11.94
C GLU A 113 7.78 -11.86 11.61
N ASP A 114 8.32 -12.58 12.61
CA ASP A 114 8.84 -13.94 12.45
C ASP A 114 7.72 -14.97 12.25
N ALA A 115 6.61 -14.83 12.99
CA ALA A 115 5.38 -15.59 12.75
C ALA A 115 4.85 -15.33 11.32
N ALA A 116 4.79 -14.06 10.90
CA ALA A 116 4.38 -13.71 9.55
C ALA A 116 5.30 -14.32 8.48
N ARG A 117 6.62 -14.29 8.70
CA ARG A 117 7.61 -14.85 7.79
C ARG A 117 7.46 -16.36 7.61
N SER A 118 7.15 -17.07 8.69
CA SER A 118 7.04 -18.53 8.68
C SER A 118 5.70 -19.02 8.18
N CYS A 119 4.64 -18.20 8.29
CA CYS A 119 3.27 -18.61 7.99
C CYS A 119 2.69 -17.99 6.71
N LEU A 120 3.26 -16.91 6.17
CA LEU A 120 2.81 -16.35 4.89
C LEU A 120 3.45 -17.08 3.71
N ASN A 121 2.68 -17.25 2.64
CA ASN A 121 3.24 -17.63 1.35
C ASN A 121 4.20 -16.54 0.81
N GLU A 122 5.09 -16.91 -0.12
CA GLU A 122 6.15 -16.03 -0.63
C GLU A 122 5.59 -14.73 -1.22
N ARG A 123 4.44 -14.78 -1.92
CA ARG A 123 3.79 -13.61 -2.52
C ARG A 123 3.38 -12.59 -1.45
N SER A 124 2.61 -13.04 -0.46
CA SER A 124 2.11 -12.20 0.62
C SER A 124 3.25 -11.65 1.48
N TRP A 125 4.30 -12.45 1.70
CA TRP A 125 5.50 -12.03 2.42
C TRP A 125 6.28 -10.96 1.66
N VAL A 126 6.59 -11.17 0.38
CA VAL A 126 7.36 -10.23 -0.44
C VAL A 126 6.65 -8.87 -0.55
N GLY A 127 5.34 -8.86 -0.80
CA GLY A 127 4.57 -7.61 -0.89
C GLY A 127 4.58 -6.79 0.42
N LYS A 128 4.41 -7.47 1.55
CA LYS A 128 4.43 -6.86 2.90
C LYS A 128 5.85 -6.49 3.36
N ARG A 129 6.88 -7.20 2.89
CA ARG A 129 8.28 -6.99 3.29
C ARG A 129 9.02 -5.99 2.42
N ALA A 130 8.84 -5.94 1.10
CA ALA A 130 9.82 -5.33 0.18
C ALA A 130 10.44 -4.01 0.67
N PHE A 131 11.75 -4.06 0.97
CA PHE A 131 12.64 -2.96 1.41
C PHE A 131 13.77 -2.77 0.41
N GLY A 132 14.20 -1.50 0.26
CA GLY A 132 15.55 -1.09 -0.10
C GLY A 132 16.41 -0.66 1.10
N VAL A 133 15.82 -0.08 2.16
CA VAL A 133 16.62 0.54 3.23
C VAL A 133 16.58 -0.25 4.54
N TRP A 134 17.47 -1.25 4.66
CA TRP A 134 17.92 -1.76 5.96
C TRP A 134 19.37 -2.24 5.94
N LYS A 135 20.21 -1.53 5.20
CA LYS A 135 21.67 -1.57 5.30
C LYS A 135 22.22 -0.44 4.45
N HIS A 136 22.94 0.47 5.11
CA HIS A 136 23.90 1.43 4.56
C HIS A 136 23.54 2.90 4.79
N TYR A 137 24.44 3.51 5.56
CA TYR A 137 24.62 4.93 5.78
C TYR A 137 25.10 5.64 4.50
N TYR A 138 24.83 6.95 4.44
CA TYR A 138 25.35 7.95 3.49
C TYR A 138 24.90 7.85 2.03
N ASN A 139 23.92 8.67 1.64
CA ASN A 139 24.12 9.84 0.77
C ASN A 139 22.78 10.48 0.37
N ALA A 140 22.74 11.81 0.45
CA ALA A 140 21.58 12.64 0.16
C ALA A 140 21.32 12.72 -1.36
N TYR A 141 20.10 12.37 -1.78
CA TYR A 141 19.56 12.71 -3.10
C TYR A 141 18.12 13.22 -2.94
N PRO A 142 17.69 14.21 -3.77
CA PRO A 142 16.37 14.82 -3.66
C PRO A 142 15.24 13.82 -3.92
N CYS A 143 14.15 14.00 -3.16
CA CYS A 143 12.97 13.14 -3.14
C CYS A 143 12.24 13.16 -4.49
N LEU A 144 12.24 12.04 -5.21
CA LEU A 144 11.48 11.86 -6.43
C LEU A 144 10.13 11.17 -6.13
N VAL A 145 9.07 11.57 -6.84
CA VAL A 145 7.70 11.00 -6.75
C VAL A 145 7.59 9.62 -7.43
N PHE A 146 8.71 9.03 -7.81
CA PHE A 146 8.74 7.70 -8.42
C PHE A 146 8.71 6.61 -7.34
N ALA A 147 7.97 5.53 -7.61
CA ALA A 147 8.00 4.36 -6.77
C ALA A 147 9.43 3.81 -6.65
N GLY A 148 9.86 3.55 -5.41
CA GLY A 148 11.19 3.02 -5.12
C GLY A 148 11.48 1.71 -5.82
N LYS A 149 12.76 1.48 -6.12
CA LYS A 149 13.22 0.18 -6.59
C LYS A 149 13.03 -0.87 -5.49
N ARG A 150 12.27 -1.92 -5.78
CA ARG A 150 11.92 -2.97 -4.82
C ARG A 150 12.44 -4.31 -5.32
N GLU A 151 13.73 -4.55 -5.11
CA GLU A 151 14.40 -5.74 -5.66
C GLU A 151 13.76 -7.06 -5.21
N ALA A 152 13.19 -7.11 -4.00
CA ALA A 152 12.48 -8.30 -3.53
C ALA A 152 11.26 -8.63 -4.40
N ASN A 153 10.50 -7.61 -4.84
CA ASN A 153 9.38 -7.77 -5.76
C ASN A 153 9.87 -8.24 -7.12
N GLU A 154 10.88 -7.55 -7.68
CA GLU A 154 11.48 -7.90 -8.98
C GLU A 154 11.98 -9.35 -9.00
N ARG A 155 12.65 -9.80 -7.92
CA ARG A 155 13.12 -11.19 -7.78
C ARG A 155 11.96 -12.18 -7.74
N TYR A 156 10.86 -11.84 -7.09
CA TYR A 156 9.66 -12.69 -7.04
C TYR A 156 9.02 -12.81 -8.43
N GLU A 157 8.85 -11.69 -9.14
CA GLU A 157 8.33 -11.68 -10.52
C GLU A 157 9.21 -12.48 -11.48
N MET A 158 10.53 -12.32 -11.37
CA MET A 158 11.49 -13.12 -12.15
C MET A 158 11.36 -14.62 -11.90
N LYS A 159 11.05 -15.05 -10.67
CA LYS A 159 10.79 -16.47 -10.37
C LYS A 159 9.49 -16.96 -11.04
N ILE A 160 8.42 -16.19 -10.97
CA ILE A 160 7.14 -16.52 -11.61
C ILE A 160 7.29 -16.60 -13.14
N ALA A 161 7.97 -15.64 -13.76
CA ALA A 161 8.20 -15.61 -15.20
C ALA A 161 8.99 -16.84 -15.69
N LYS A 162 10.02 -17.27 -14.94
CA LYS A 162 10.77 -18.50 -15.25
C LYS A 162 9.92 -19.76 -15.16
N GLY A 163 8.97 -19.84 -14.22
CA GLY A 163 8.06 -20.97 -14.09
C GLY A 163 7.05 -21.12 -15.23
N LYS A 164 6.75 -20.03 -15.94
CA LYS A 164 5.79 -20.00 -17.07
C LYS A 164 6.42 -20.24 -18.45
N GLY A 165 7.73 -20.51 -18.55
CA GLY A 165 8.39 -20.84 -19.83
C GLY A 165 8.39 -19.73 -20.89
N GLN A 166 8.18 -18.46 -20.53
CA GLN A 166 8.18 -17.35 -21.49
C GLN A 166 9.62 -16.90 -21.86
N PRO A 167 9.93 -16.66 -23.15
CA PRO A 167 11.23 -16.18 -23.57
C PRO A 167 11.49 -14.75 -23.07
N LYS A 168 12.74 -14.53 -22.64
CA LYS A 168 13.26 -13.23 -22.23
C LYS A 168 13.43 -12.32 -23.45
N ASP A 169 12.65 -11.25 -23.56
CA ASP A 169 13.19 -9.96 -24.02
C ASP A 169 12.24 -8.77 -23.77
N LYS A 170 12.09 -8.33 -22.51
CA LYS A 170 11.71 -6.94 -22.21
C LYS A 170 12.38 -6.54 -20.90
N ARG A 171 13.58 -5.95 -20.99
CA ARG A 171 14.11 -5.07 -19.94
C ARG A 171 13.17 -3.86 -19.83
N GLN A 172 12.03 -4.01 -19.17
CA GLN A 172 11.13 -2.90 -18.90
C GLN A 172 10.85 -2.86 -17.40
N ASN A 173 11.30 -1.76 -16.78
CA ASN A 173 10.95 -1.26 -15.45
C ASN A 173 9.42 -1.14 -15.29
N LYS A 174 8.71 -2.26 -15.17
CA LYS A 174 7.24 -2.27 -15.26
C LYS A 174 6.50 -2.45 -13.94
N GLN A 175 7.13 -3.00 -12.90
CA GLN A 175 6.42 -3.24 -11.65
C GLN A 175 6.24 -2.00 -10.76
N SER A 176 7.08 -0.96 -10.93
CA SER A 176 6.98 0.26 -10.13
C SER A 176 6.01 1.30 -10.71
N ARG A 177 5.57 1.15 -11.97
CA ARG A 177 4.76 2.17 -12.66
C ARG A 177 3.25 2.08 -12.41
N ALA A 178 2.71 0.90 -12.14
CA ALA A 178 1.26 0.70 -12.03
C ALA A 178 0.61 1.49 -10.87
N ALA A 179 1.23 1.50 -9.69
CA ALA A 179 0.79 2.37 -8.60
C ALA A 179 1.15 3.86 -8.84
N SER A 180 2.20 4.14 -9.61
CA SER A 180 2.59 5.51 -9.99
C SER A 180 1.67 6.14 -11.04
N ALA A 181 0.94 5.37 -11.85
CA ALA A 181 0.02 5.93 -12.86
C ALA A 181 -1.20 6.63 -12.22
N ALA A 182 -1.67 6.13 -11.08
CA ALA A 182 -2.77 6.74 -10.31
C ALA A 182 -2.31 7.86 -9.35
N ILE A 183 -0.99 8.06 -9.19
CA ILE A 183 -0.42 9.09 -8.32
C ILE A 183 0.04 10.24 -9.20
N ASN A 184 -0.58 11.41 -9.04
CA ASN A 184 -0.15 12.61 -9.75
C ASN A 184 1.31 12.97 -9.34
N PRO A 185 2.28 12.93 -10.26
CA PRO A 185 3.67 13.25 -9.94
C PRO A 185 3.91 14.76 -9.79
N ASP A 186 3.00 15.59 -10.32
CA ASP A 186 3.15 17.04 -10.42
C ASP A 186 2.50 17.77 -9.24
N VAL A 187 2.47 17.12 -8.06
CA VAL A 187 1.95 17.73 -6.83
C VAL A 187 2.89 18.83 -6.35
N THR A 188 2.34 20.02 -6.13
CA THR A 188 3.06 21.23 -5.70
C THR A 188 2.47 21.82 -4.42
N TRP A 189 3.28 22.62 -3.71
CA TRP A 189 2.84 23.37 -2.53
C TRP A 189 1.67 24.32 -2.82
N THR A 190 1.63 24.91 -4.00
CA THR A 190 0.51 25.75 -4.46
C THR A 190 -0.80 24.96 -4.50
N GLN A 191 -0.78 23.73 -5.02
CA GLN A 191 -1.96 22.86 -5.02
C GLN A 191 -2.36 22.47 -3.59
N ILE A 192 -1.42 22.18 -2.69
CA ILE A 192 -1.72 21.89 -1.28
C ILE A 192 -2.46 23.08 -0.64
N LYS A 193 -2.00 24.31 -0.90
CA LYS A 193 -2.67 25.54 -0.42
C LYS A 193 -4.09 25.69 -1.00
N THR A 194 -4.27 25.40 -2.29
CA THR A 194 -5.59 25.40 -2.94
C THR A 194 -6.53 24.37 -2.32
N ILE A 195 -6.05 23.13 -2.12
CA ILE A 195 -6.83 22.03 -1.52
C ILE A 195 -7.26 22.42 -0.09
N LYS A 196 -6.36 23.01 0.70
CA LYS A 196 -6.69 23.53 2.04
C LYS A 196 -7.84 24.52 2.00
N GLY A 197 -7.81 25.47 1.07
CA GLY A 197 -8.88 26.47 0.91
C GLY A 197 -10.25 25.89 0.56
N GLN A 198 -10.30 24.68 -0.01
CA GLN A 198 -11.53 24.04 -0.46
C GLN A 198 -12.12 23.04 0.56
N LEU A 199 -11.28 22.29 1.27
CA LEU A 199 -11.76 21.17 2.09
C LEU A 199 -12.28 21.57 3.47
N GLY A 200 -11.75 22.64 4.08
CA GLY A 200 -12.14 23.08 5.42
C GLY A 200 -11.83 22.08 6.54
N ILE A 201 -10.95 21.10 6.31
CA ILE A 201 -10.48 20.12 7.28
C ILE A 201 -8.97 20.27 7.53
N PRO A 202 -8.44 19.81 8.68
CA PRO A 202 -7.00 19.80 8.92
C PRO A 202 -6.24 19.02 7.85
N ILE A 203 -5.19 19.61 7.29
CA ILE A 203 -4.35 18.97 6.29
C ILE A 203 -3.00 18.60 6.89
N PHE A 204 -2.62 17.34 6.68
CA PHE A 204 -1.33 16.79 7.05
C PHE A 204 -0.56 16.37 5.79
N VAL A 205 0.68 16.82 5.66
CA VAL A 205 1.56 16.41 4.55
C VAL A 205 2.41 15.22 5.00
N LYS A 206 2.17 14.06 4.40
CA LYS A 206 2.93 12.83 4.67
C LYS A 206 4.04 12.62 3.66
N GLY A 207 5.22 12.27 4.16
CA GLY A 207 6.41 12.04 3.34
C GLY A 207 7.47 13.13 3.46
N ILE A 208 7.36 14.00 4.49
CA ILE A 208 8.37 15.01 4.79
C ILE A 208 9.68 14.31 5.15
N GLN A 209 10.75 14.65 4.42
CA GLN A 209 12.07 14.06 4.54
C GLN A 209 13.19 15.10 4.75
N SER A 210 12.83 16.38 4.86
CA SER A 210 13.75 17.51 5.08
C SER A 210 13.11 18.58 5.97
N ALA A 211 13.93 19.39 6.64
CA ALA A 211 13.44 20.55 7.41
C ALA A 211 12.87 21.65 6.50
N GLU A 212 13.43 21.79 5.30
CA GLU A 212 13.00 22.77 4.31
C GLU A 212 11.58 22.47 3.81
N ASP A 213 11.24 21.21 3.57
CA ASP A 213 9.86 20.83 3.20
C ASP A 213 8.90 20.89 4.38
N ALA A 214 9.37 20.67 5.61
CA ALA A 214 8.57 20.94 6.81
C ALA A 214 8.18 22.42 6.90
N MET A 215 9.12 23.33 6.60
CA MET A 215 8.84 24.77 6.56
C MET A 215 7.85 25.13 5.46
N LYS A 216 7.97 24.56 4.26
CA LYS A 216 7.01 24.81 3.18
C LYS A 216 5.61 24.30 3.53
N ALA A 217 5.49 23.18 4.24
CA ALA A 217 4.20 22.69 4.73
C ALA A 217 3.57 23.68 5.71
N PHE A 218 4.38 24.23 6.61
CA PHE A 218 3.96 25.28 7.54
C PHE A 218 3.51 26.56 6.81
N GLU A 219 4.30 27.07 5.87
CA GLU A 219 3.99 28.26 5.07
C GLU A 219 2.75 28.08 4.17
N SER A 220 2.49 26.84 3.76
CA SER A 220 1.27 26.45 3.04
C SER A 220 0.03 26.38 3.97
N GLY A 221 0.23 26.60 5.26
CA GLY A 221 -0.80 26.63 6.29
C GLY A 221 -1.21 25.27 6.81
N CYS A 222 -0.48 24.18 6.53
CA CYS A 222 -0.88 22.84 7.00
C CYS A 222 -0.95 22.77 8.54
N GLU A 223 -1.91 22.04 9.08
CA GLU A 223 -2.06 21.82 10.53
C GLU A 223 -1.03 20.83 11.07
N GLY A 224 -0.48 20.00 10.19
CA GLY A 224 0.53 19.04 10.60
C GLY A 224 1.38 18.50 9.47
N ILE A 225 2.44 17.80 9.89
CA ILE A 225 3.34 17.07 9.02
C ILE A 225 3.48 15.64 9.52
N TYR A 226 3.85 14.77 8.59
CA TYR A 226 4.09 13.38 8.87
C TYR A 226 5.45 12.97 8.27
N VAL A 227 6.46 12.97 9.14
CA VAL A 227 7.87 12.68 8.83
C VAL A 227 7.99 11.19 8.51
N SER A 228 8.33 10.88 7.26
CA SER A 228 8.21 9.52 6.73
C SER A 228 8.99 9.37 5.43
N ASN A 229 9.70 8.26 5.28
CA ASN A 229 10.23 7.80 3.99
C ASN A 229 9.39 6.65 3.38
N HIS A 230 8.09 6.60 3.76
CA HIS A 230 7.16 5.54 3.39
C HIS A 230 7.61 4.15 3.88
N GLY A 231 8.27 4.10 5.03
CA GLY A 231 8.87 2.88 5.56
C GLY A 231 9.88 2.26 4.60
N GLY A 232 10.77 3.07 4.01
CA GLY A 232 11.85 2.62 3.13
C GLY A 232 11.40 2.09 1.76
N ARG A 233 10.20 2.48 1.31
CA ARG A 233 9.58 2.02 0.05
C ARG A 233 9.39 3.13 -1.00
N GLY A 234 9.72 4.37 -0.62
CA GLY A 234 9.84 5.52 -1.51
C GLY A 234 11.25 5.58 -2.09
N VAL A 235 11.99 6.64 -1.80
CA VAL A 235 13.35 6.83 -2.31
C VAL A 235 14.35 5.97 -1.53
N ASP A 236 15.15 5.18 -2.24
CA ASP A 236 16.26 4.42 -1.65
C ASP A 236 17.35 5.38 -1.15
N THR A 237 18.16 4.95 -0.18
CA THR A 237 19.15 5.79 0.52
C THR A 237 18.58 7.03 1.24
N SER A 238 17.26 7.13 1.36
CA SER A 238 16.60 8.16 2.18
C SER A 238 17.02 8.06 3.64
N GLN A 239 17.11 9.22 4.28
CA GLN A 239 17.46 9.33 5.69
C GLN A 239 16.40 8.63 6.57
N PRO A 240 16.80 7.96 7.67
CA PRO A 240 15.86 7.50 8.69
C PRO A 240 15.00 8.66 9.21
N SER A 241 13.69 8.47 9.29
CA SER A 241 12.74 9.51 9.69
C SER A 241 13.05 10.14 11.06
N LEU A 242 13.66 9.38 11.98
CA LEU A 242 14.10 9.92 13.28
C LEU A 242 15.21 10.98 13.14
N LEU A 243 16.12 10.82 12.18
CA LEU A 243 17.16 11.82 11.90
C LEU A 243 16.56 13.05 11.21
N THR A 244 15.57 12.88 10.33
CA THR A 244 14.83 14.04 9.77
C THR A 244 14.09 14.79 10.86
N LEU A 245 13.49 14.09 11.84
CA LEU A 245 12.86 14.76 12.99
C LEU A 245 13.89 15.54 13.82
N ALA A 246 15.08 14.96 14.05
CA ALA A 246 16.17 15.67 14.72
C ALA A 246 16.62 16.90 13.92
N GLU A 247 16.69 16.81 12.59
CA GLU A 247 16.99 17.94 11.72
C GLU A 247 15.94 19.05 11.85
N ILE A 248 14.64 18.71 11.85
CA ILE A 248 13.54 19.66 12.06
C ILE A 248 13.67 20.34 13.43
N ASN A 249 13.94 19.56 14.48
CA ASN A 249 14.15 20.08 15.83
C ASN A 249 15.31 21.09 15.89
N ILE A 250 16.40 20.85 15.16
CA ILE A 250 17.56 21.74 15.13
C ILE A 250 17.31 22.99 14.27
N LYS A 251 16.79 22.82 13.06
CA LYS A 251 16.70 23.90 12.06
C LYS A 251 15.44 24.75 12.16
N CYS A 252 14.32 24.14 12.56
CA CYS A 252 13.01 24.80 12.64
C CYS A 252 12.20 24.35 13.87
N PRO A 253 12.76 24.47 15.10
CA PRO A 253 12.12 24.02 16.34
C PRO A 253 10.74 24.63 16.59
N GLN A 254 10.50 25.85 16.10
CA GLN A 254 9.22 26.55 16.22
C GLN A 254 8.05 25.77 15.59
N LEU A 255 8.32 24.91 14.60
CA LEU A 255 7.28 24.08 13.99
C LEU A 255 6.74 23.04 14.99
N LEU A 256 7.57 22.59 15.92
CA LEU A 256 7.20 21.57 16.90
C LEU A 256 6.18 22.06 17.94
N SER A 257 5.96 23.36 18.05
CA SER A 257 4.90 23.94 18.91
C SER A 257 3.73 24.52 18.12
N GLN A 258 3.86 24.68 16.81
CA GLN A 258 2.87 25.34 15.95
C GLN A 258 2.14 24.37 15.01
N MET A 259 2.68 23.17 14.81
CA MET A 259 2.07 22.13 13.99
C MET A 259 2.04 20.80 14.74
N THR A 260 1.09 19.95 14.41
CA THR A 260 1.14 18.55 14.84
C THR A 260 2.17 17.79 14.01
N VAL A 261 3.15 17.19 14.69
CA VAL A 261 4.23 16.43 14.04
C VAL A 261 4.07 14.95 14.32
N LEU A 262 3.74 14.18 13.29
CA LEU A 262 3.68 12.72 13.32
C LEU A 262 4.92 12.11 12.67
N ILE A 263 5.29 10.89 13.07
CA ILE A 263 6.45 10.18 12.51
C ILE A 263 6.18 8.68 12.33
N ASP A 264 6.63 8.11 11.22
CA ASP A 264 6.69 6.65 11.01
C ASP A 264 8.11 6.20 10.62
N GLY A 265 8.25 4.90 10.35
CA GLY A 265 9.48 4.32 9.82
C GLY A 265 10.33 3.67 10.90
N GLY A 266 10.35 2.34 10.91
CA GLY A 266 11.28 1.57 11.74
C GLY A 266 10.95 1.46 13.24
N ILE A 267 9.91 2.12 13.75
CA ILE A 267 9.48 2.01 15.16
C ILE A 267 9.09 0.57 15.52
N ARG A 268 9.74 -0.03 16.51
CA ARG A 268 9.51 -1.42 16.94
C ARG A 268 9.41 -1.61 18.46
N ARG A 269 9.89 -0.65 19.24
CA ARG A 269 9.92 -0.73 20.70
C ARG A 269 9.37 0.55 21.32
N GLY A 270 8.89 0.46 22.57
CA GLY A 270 8.49 1.62 23.35
C GLY A 270 9.61 2.68 23.47
N THR A 271 10.87 2.25 23.53
CA THR A 271 12.03 3.17 23.55
C THR A 271 12.22 3.94 22.24
N ASP A 272 11.78 3.41 21.10
CA ASP A 272 11.79 4.16 19.84
C ASP A 272 10.72 5.25 19.86
N VAL A 273 9.55 4.92 20.43
CA VAL A 273 8.46 5.88 20.66
C VAL A 273 8.95 7.02 21.56
N PHE A 274 9.54 6.67 22.70
CA PHE A 274 10.06 7.64 23.66
C PHE A 274 11.07 8.60 23.02
N LYS A 275 12.04 8.09 22.26
CA LYS A 275 13.02 8.93 21.53
C LYS A 275 12.34 9.90 20.57
N ALA A 276 11.33 9.46 19.83
CA ALA A 276 10.60 10.32 18.91
C ALA A 276 9.84 11.45 19.65
N ILE A 277 9.17 11.12 20.76
CA ILE A 277 8.48 12.12 21.60
C ILE A 277 9.48 13.12 22.20
N CYS A 278 10.63 12.67 22.70
CA CYS A 278 11.68 13.55 23.21
C CYS A 278 12.24 14.51 22.15
N LEU A 279 12.20 14.13 20.87
CA LEU A 279 12.60 14.99 19.75
C LEU A 279 11.48 15.93 19.27
N GLY A 280 10.31 15.88 19.90
CA GLY A 280 9.17 16.77 19.63
C GLY A 280 8.12 16.22 18.68
N ALA A 281 8.11 14.90 18.41
CA ALA A 281 6.94 14.29 17.78
C ALA A 281 5.74 14.31 18.74
N HIS A 282 4.56 14.57 18.21
CA HIS A 282 3.28 14.49 18.93
C HIS A 282 2.69 13.07 18.90
N GLY A 283 3.09 12.28 17.90
CA GLY A 283 2.62 10.92 17.76
C GLY A 283 3.53 10.09 16.87
N VAL A 284 3.58 8.80 17.14
CA VAL A 284 4.25 7.81 16.30
C VAL A 284 3.23 6.94 15.59
N CYS A 285 3.58 6.48 14.41
CA CYS A 285 2.70 5.66 13.61
C CYS A 285 3.43 4.40 13.12
N LEU A 286 2.70 3.29 13.06
CA LEU A 286 3.23 1.99 12.69
C LEU A 286 2.45 1.42 11.50
N GLY A 287 3.17 0.79 10.57
CA GLY A 287 2.59 0.09 9.43
C GLY A 287 2.75 -1.42 9.55
N ARG A 288 3.92 -1.93 9.12
CA ARG A 288 4.22 -3.38 9.08
C ARG A 288 3.84 -4.17 10.34
N PRO A 289 4.14 -3.71 11.57
CA PRO A 289 3.79 -4.46 12.76
C PRO A 289 2.28 -4.78 12.86
N PHE A 290 1.41 -3.82 12.53
CA PHE A 290 -0.03 -4.05 12.49
C PHE A 290 -0.45 -5.04 11.39
N PHE A 291 0.22 -5.02 10.23
CA PHE A 291 -0.07 -6.01 9.17
C PHE A 291 0.29 -7.44 9.56
N TYR A 292 1.27 -7.62 10.46
CA TYR A 292 1.65 -8.94 10.99
C TYR A 292 0.71 -9.35 12.13
N ALA A 293 0.37 -8.41 13.02
CA ALA A 293 -0.59 -8.65 14.10
C ALA A 293 -1.99 -8.99 13.59
N LEU A 294 -2.44 -8.38 12.49
CA LEU A 294 -3.74 -8.65 11.87
C LEU A 294 -3.90 -10.11 11.41
N MET A 295 -2.81 -10.87 11.26
CA MET A 295 -2.88 -12.31 10.97
C MET A 295 -3.55 -13.10 12.10
N TYR A 296 -3.54 -12.56 13.32
CA TYR A 296 -4.25 -13.07 14.50
C TYR A 296 -5.63 -12.39 14.70
N GLY A 297 -6.11 -11.63 13.72
CA GLY A 297 -7.35 -10.86 13.83
C GLY A 297 -7.24 -9.69 14.81
N GLU A 298 -8.38 -9.31 15.40
CA GLU A 298 -8.48 -8.20 16.35
C GLU A 298 -7.60 -8.41 17.58
N ASP A 299 -7.56 -9.63 18.11
CA ASP A 299 -6.80 -9.96 19.32
C ASP A 299 -5.30 -9.72 19.14
N GLY A 300 -4.75 -10.05 17.96
CA GLY A 300 -3.36 -9.73 17.65
C GLY A 300 -3.06 -8.24 17.66
N VAL A 301 -3.97 -7.44 17.09
CA VAL A 301 -3.84 -5.98 17.05
C VAL A 301 -3.88 -5.40 18.46
N ARG A 302 -4.81 -5.88 19.30
CA ARG A 302 -4.92 -5.49 20.70
C ARG A 302 -3.66 -5.88 21.49
N HIS A 303 -3.14 -7.09 21.26
CA HIS A 303 -1.92 -7.58 21.90
C HIS A 303 -0.69 -6.76 21.52
N LEU A 304 -0.55 -6.41 20.24
CA LEU A 304 0.51 -5.51 19.77
C LEU A 304 0.45 -4.15 20.48
N MET A 305 -0.75 -3.58 20.64
CA MET A 305 -0.94 -2.31 21.35
C MET A 305 -0.56 -2.43 22.84
N ASN A 306 -0.90 -3.55 23.48
CA ASN A 306 -0.51 -3.83 24.86
C ASN A 306 1.02 -3.96 25.01
N ILE A 307 1.70 -4.62 24.08
CA ILE A 307 3.16 -4.71 24.06
C ILE A 307 3.79 -3.32 23.95
N LEU A 308 3.32 -2.47 23.03
CA LEU A 308 3.88 -1.12 22.85
C LEU A 308 3.67 -0.22 24.07
N THR A 309 2.51 -0.32 24.72
CA THR A 309 2.16 0.51 25.88
C THR A 309 2.78 0.01 27.18
N SER A 310 2.98 -1.29 27.35
CA SER A 310 3.65 -1.87 28.52
C SER A 310 5.13 -1.50 28.61
N LEU A 311 5.79 -1.31 27.47
CA LEU A 311 7.20 -0.89 27.37
C LEU A 311 7.41 0.63 27.59
N ALA A 312 6.33 1.39 27.76
CA ALA A 312 6.35 2.84 28.02
C ALA A 312 6.07 3.21 29.49
N ARG A 313 5.99 2.20 30.38
CA ARG A 313 5.89 2.38 31.84
C ARG A 313 7.25 2.24 32.51
#